data_AF-A0ABC8KU19-F1
#
_entry.id   AF-A0ABC8KU19-F1
#
_cell.length_a   1.000
_cell.length_b   1.000
_cell.length_c   1.000
_cell.angle_alpha   90.00
_cell.angle_beta   90.00
_cell.angle_gamma   90.00
#
_symmetry.space_group_name_H-M   'P 1'
#
loop_
_entity.id
_entity.type
_entity.pdbx_description
1 polymer ?
#
loop_
_entity_poly.entity_id
_entity_poly.type
_entity_poly.pdbx_seq_one_letter_code
_entity_poly.pdbx_strand_id
1 'polypeptide(L)'
;MALNIIKTTRVSPATNSSPDSTNSLILPLTFFDLRWIRSHPTQQVLFYKLSHSESSREHFHTSILPKLSLSLSLVLRHYLPLAGHLTWWTPHDPKPRITVSNDSTVSLTIAESEADFSIVSGKGLRL
;
A
#
# COMPACT_ATOMS: atom_id res chain seq x y z
N MET A 1 22.04 9.69 -5.73
CA MET A 1 21.49 9.58 -4.36
C MET A 1 21.30 8.11 -4.05
N ALA A 2 21.75 7.64 -2.89
CA ALA A 2 21.56 6.24 -2.49
C ALA A 2 20.29 6.15 -1.63
N LEU A 3 19.31 5.37 -2.10
CA LEU A 3 18.13 4.99 -1.31
C LEU A 3 18.50 3.76 -0.49
N ASN A 4 18.41 3.86 0.83
CA ASN A 4 18.68 2.74 1.73
C ASN A 4 17.36 2.13 2.23
N ILE A 5 17.11 0.86 1.91
CA ILE A 5 15.93 0.15 2.40
C ILE A 5 16.21 -0.32 3.83
N ILE A 6 15.49 0.24 4.79
CA ILE A 6 15.64 -0.10 6.21
C ILE A 6 14.85 -1.37 6.54
N LYS A 7 13.60 -1.46 6.07
CA LYS A 7 12.72 -2.60 6.38
C LYS A 7 11.59 -2.71 5.36
N THR A 8 11.21 -3.93 5.04
CA THR A 8 9.95 -4.23 4.36
C THR A 8 9.06 -5.04 5.31
N THR A 9 7.84 -4.57 5.54
CA THR A 9 6.82 -5.26 6.35
C THR A 9 5.60 -5.60 5.50
N ARG A 10 4.79 -6.52 6.02
CA ARG A 10 3.48 -6.85 5.48
C ARG A 10 2.42 -6.33 6.45
N VAL A 11 1.44 -5.61 5.94
CA VAL A 11 0.31 -5.07 6.72
C VAL A 11 -0.95 -5.78 6.26
N SER A 12 -1.58 -6.52 7.19
CA SER A 12 -2.87 -7.17 6.96
C SER A 12 -4.04 -6.19 7.23
N PRO A 13 -5.19 -6.38 6.58
CA PRO A 13 -6.43 -5.73 6.97
C PRO A 13 -6.77 -6.01 8.43
N ALA A 14 -7.30 -5.02 9.14
CA ALA A 14 -7.73 -5.21 10.53
C ALA A 14 -8.93 -6.18 10.61
N THR A 15 -8.85 -7.17 11.50
CA THR A 15 -9.95 -8.11 11.76
C THR A 15 -10.96 -7.49 12.73
N ASN A 16 -12.25 -7.66 12.48
CA ASN A 16 -13.29 -7.41 13.47
C ASN A 16 -13.27 -8.51 14.54
N SER A 17 -13.56 -8.13 15.77
CA SER A 17 -13.74 -9.04 16.91
C SER A 17 -14.97 -9.95 16.80
N SER A 18 -15.57 -10.08 15.61
CA SER A 18 -16.70 -10.97 15.36
C SER A 18 -16.17 -12.30 14.84
N PRO A 19 -16.49 -13.42 15.49
CA PRO A 19 -15.92 -14.72 15.16
C PRO A 19 -16.30 -15.26 13.76
N ASP A 20 -17.28 -14.65 13.07
CA ASP A 20 -17.81 -15.14 11.78
C ASP A 20 -17.38 -14.33 10.55
N SER A 21 -16.60 -13.26 10.71
CA SER A 21 -16.13 -12.50 9.54
C SER A 21 -14.92 -13.18 8.91
N THR A 22 -15.19 -14.14 8.04
CA THR A 22 -14.21 -14.54 7.03
C THR A 22 -13.93 -13.31 6.14
N ASN A 23 -12.71 -12.78 6.19
CA ASN A 23 -12.26 -11.66 5.35
C ASN A 23 -11.99 -12.11 3.90
N SER A 24 -12.76 -13.10 3.41
CA SER A 24 -12.67 -13.56 2.04
C SER A 24 -13.56 -12.68 1.15
N LEU A 25 -12.93 -12.07 0.14
CA LEU A 25 -13.63 -11.26 -0.85
C LEU A 25 -13.24 -11.73 -2.24
N ILE A 26 -14.25 -11.94 -3.09
CA ILE A 26 -14.06 -12.18 -4.51
C ILE A 26 -14.78 -11.06 -5.26
N LEU A 27 -14.01 -10.18 -5.90
CA LEU A 27 -14.54 -9.07 -6.68
C LEU A 27 -14.31 -9.32 -8.18
N PRO A 28 -15.34 -9.73 -8.94
CA PRO A 28 -15.21 -9.91 -10.38
C PRO A 28 -15.03 -8.55 -11.07
N LEU A 29 -14.09 -8.47 -12.01
CA LEU A 29 -13.85 -7.23 -12.75
C LEU A 29 -14.98 -6.92 -13.72
N THR A 30 -15.35 -5.65 -13.83
CA THR A 30 -16.30 -5.14 -14.81
C THR A 30 -15.59 -4.72 -16.09
N PHE A 31 -16.34 -4.45 -17.16
CA PHE A 31 -15.79 -3.94 -18.42
C PHE A 31 -14.93 -2.67 -18.22
N PHE A 32 -15.30 -1.80 -17.27
CA PHE A 32 -14.54 -0.60 -16.96
C PHE A 32 -13.15 -0.91 -16.40
N ASP A 33 -13.02 -2.00 -15.63
CA ASP A 33 -11.77 -2.42 -15.02
C ASP A 33 -10.86 -3.16 -16.01
N LEU A 34 -11.44 -3.92 -16.95
CA LEU A 34 -10.68 -4.72 -17.92
C LEU A 34 -9.70 -3.90 -18.74
N ARG A 35 -10.03 -2.64 -19.04
CA ARG A 35 -9.15 -1.70 -19.77
C ARG A 35 -7.82 -1.47 -19.04
N TRP A 36 -7.82 -1.55 -17.71
CA TRP A 36 -6.68 -1.23 -16.86
C TRP A 36 -5.77 -2.42 -16.55
N ILE A 37 -6.19 -3.65 -16.85
CA ILE A 37 -5.41 -4.86 -16.53
C ILE A 37 -4.01 -4.88 -17.15
N ARG A 38 -3.88 -4.35 -18.37
CA ARG A 38 -2.60 -4.26 -19.08
C ARG A 38 -1.89 -2.92 -18.89
N SER A 39 -2.43 -2.05 -18.05
CA SER A 39 -1.82 -0.75 -17.76
C SER A 39 -0.69 -0.91 -16.75
N HIS A 40 0.33 -0.07 -16.86
CA HIS A 40 1.38 -0.01 -15.85
C HIS A 40 0.80 0.42 -14.50
N PRO A 41 1.32 -0.09 -13.37
CA PRO A 41 0.86 0.33 -12.05
C PRO A 41 0.96 1.85 -11.89
N THR A 42 -0.11 2.47 -11.38
CA THR A 42 -0.08 3.90 -11.04
C THR A 42 0.90 4.14 -9.91
N GLN A 43 1.88 5.01 -10.13
CA GLN A 43 2.84 5.42 -9.11
C GLN A 43 2.56 6.88 -8.72
N GLN A 44 2.39 7.11 -7.41
CA GLN A 44 2.17 8.45 -6.87
C GLN A 44 3.14 8.71 -5.71
N VAL A 45 3.72 9.90 -5.68
CA VAL A 45 4.61 10.36 -4.61
C VAL A 45 3.97 11.58 -3.96
N LEU A 46 3.88 11.56 -2.63
CA LEU A 46 3.38 12.65 -1.79
C LEU A 46 4.50 13.12 -0.87
N PHE A 47 4.83 14.41 -0.91
CA PHE A 47 5.86 15.00 -0.08
C PHE A 47 5.25 15.73 1.11
N TYR A 48 5.72 15.40 2.31
CA TYR A 48 5.33 16.06 3.56
C TYR A 48 6.57 16.69 4.18
N LYS A 49 6.57 18.02 4.32
CA LYS A 49 7.63 18.73 5.03
C LYS A 49 7.34 18.67 6.53
N LEU A 50 8.12 17.88 7.25
CA LEU A 50 7.99 17.77 8.71
C LEU A 50 8.62 18.97 9.41
N SER A 51 8.13 19.27 10.62
CA SER A 51 8.76 20.23 11.52
C SER A 51 10.11 19.70 12.02
N HIS A 52 11.02 20.58 12.43
CA HIS A 52 12.35 20.18 12.90
C HIS A 52 12.27 19.18 14.07
N SER A 53 11.31 19.35 14.98
CA SER A 53 11.06 18.45 16.12
C SER A 53 10.56 17.06 15.73
N GLU A 54 9.86 16.93 14.60
CA GLU A 54 9.27 15.65 14.14
C GLU A 54 10.13 14.96 13.07
N SER A 55 11.11 15.67 12.52
CA SER A 55 11.99 15.18 11.45
C SER A 55 13.08 14.22 11.92
N SER A 56 13.22 13.98 13.23
CA SER A 56 14.24 13.07 13.73
C SER A 56 13.91 11.61 13.36
N ARG A 57 14.95 10.84 13.03
CA ARG A 57 14.85 9.41 12.70
C ARG A 57 14.15 8.62 13.82
N GLU A 58 14.47 8.93 15.07
CA GLU A 58 13.84 8.32 16.24
C GLU A 58 12.34 8.61 16.31
N HIS A 59 11.93 9.87 16.10
CA HIS A 59 10.52 10.24 16.11
C HIS A 59 9.74 9.55 14.98
N PHE A 60 10.34 9.44 13.80
CA PHE A 60 9.73 8.71 12.68
C PHE A 60 9.46 7.25 13.06
N HIS A 61 10.43 6.55 13.65
CA HIS A 61 10.28 5.14 13.99
C HIS A 61 9.38 4.87 15.20
N THR A 62 9.34 5.76 16.19
CA THR A 62 8.59 5.56 17.44
C THR A 62 7.16 6.10 17.38
N SER A 63 6.91 7.15 16.60
CA SER A 63 5.60 7.83 16.53
C SER A 63 4.93 7.66 15.17
N ILE A 64 5.59 8.03 14.07
CA ILE A 64 4.96 8.11 12.74
C ILE A 64 4.71 6.72 12.17
N LEU A 65 5.74 5.87 12.12
CA LEU A 65 5.68 4.56 11.49
C LEU A 65 4.64 3.61 12.12
N PRO A 66 4.52 3.50 13.47
CA PRO A 66 3.49 2.67 14.08
C PRO A 66 2.08 3.18 13.78
N LYS A 67 1.86 4.51 13.84
CA LYS A 67 0.57 5.12 13.51
C LYS A 67 0.19 4.89 12.05
N LEU A 68 1.15 5.02 11.13
CA LEU A 68 0.93 4.79 9.70
C LEU A 68 0.62 3.33 9.39
N SER A 69 1.33 2.40 10.05
CA SER A 69 1.06 0.96 9.89
C SER A 69 -0.33 0.59 10.41
N LEU A 70 -0.71 1.12 11.57
CA LEU A 70 -2.03 0.89 12.17
C LEU A 70 -3.15 1.51 11.34
N SER A 71 -3.00 2.76 10.92
CA SER A 71 -4.02 3.44 10.10
C SER A 71 -4.19 2.74 8.75
N LEU A 72 -3.10 2.28 8.13
CA LEU A 72 -3.16 1.47 6.91
C LEU A 72 -3.95 0.18 7.15
N SER A 73 -3.65 -0.58 8.21
CA SER A 73 -4.40 -1.81 8.55
C SER A 73 -5.90 -1.54 8.72
N LEU A 74 -6.27 -0.45 9.40
CA LEU A 74 -7.66 -0.03 9.60
C LEU A 74 -8.33 0.37 8.28
N VAL A 75 -7.66 1.14 7.41
CA VAL A 75 -8.21 1.54 6.11
C VAL A 75 -8.38 0.33 5.18
N LEU A 76 -7.44 -0.62 5.18
CA LEU A 76 -7.54 -1.84 4.38
C LEU A 76 -8.76 -2.69 4.73
N ARG A 77 -9.27 -2.62 5.98
CA ARG A 77 -10.54 -3.24 6.35
C ARG A 77 -11.74 -2.64 5.60
N HIS A 78 -11.72 -1.33 5.34
CA HIS A 78 -12.79 -0.65 4.61
C HIS A 78 -12.62 -0.76 3.09
N TYR A 79 -11.38 -0.86 2.62
CA TYR A 79 -11.02 -0.97 1.21
C TYR A 79 -10.33 -2.31 0.92
N LEU A 80 -10.98 -3.41 1.29
CA LEU A 80 -10.43 -4.77 1.18
C LEU A 80 -9.83 -5.12 -0.20
N PRO A 81 -10.40 -4.72 -1.35
CA PRO A 81 -9.79 -5.00 -2.65
C PRO A 81 -8.35 -4.53 -2.80
N LEU A 82 -7.91 -3.52 -2.04
CA LEU A 82 -6.53 -3.00 -2.07
C LEU A 82 -5.50 -3.99 -1.49
N ALA A 83 -5.92 -4.89 -0.61
CA ALA A 83 -5.08 -5.97 -0.11
C ALA A 83 -5.13 -7.23 -1.00
N GLY A 84 -6.04 -7.27 -1.98
CA GLY A 84 -6.27 -8.44 -2.81
C GLY A 84 -5.28 -8.59 -3.96
N HIS A 85 -5.30 -9.79 -4.54
CA HIS A 85 -4.50 -10.12 -5.72
C HIS A 85 -5.40 -10.28 -6.94
N LEU A 86 -4.93 -9.75 -8.09
CA LEU A 86 -5.56 -10.00 -9.37
C LEU A 86 -5.29 -11.45 -9.79
N THR A 87 -6.35 -12.23 -9.92
CA THR A 87 -6.30 -13.64 -10.33
C THR A 87 -7.15 -13.84 -11.58
N TRP A 88 -6.69 -14.73 -12.45
CA TRP A 88 -7.44 -15.23 -13.59
C TRP A 88 -7.93 -16.61 -13.22
N TRP A 89 -9.26 -16.81 -13.20
CA TRP A 89 -9.79 -18.13 -12.88
C TRP A 89 -9.78 -19.03 -14.12
N THR A 90 -9.80 -20.33 -13.82
CA THR A 90 -9.60 -21.56 -14.61
C THR A 90 -10.02 -21.60 -16.10
N PRO A 91 -9.65 -22.67 -16.85
CA PRO A 91 -9.99 -22.85 -18.27
C PRO A 91 -11.48 -22.71 -18.64
N HIS A 92 -12.39 -22.78 -17.67
CA HIS A 92 -13.83 -22.68 -17.86
C HIS A 92 -14.43 -21.31 -17.51
N ASP A 93 -13.66 -20.40 -16.91
CA ASP A 93 -14.11 -19.04 -16.59
C ASP A 93 -12.92 -18.06 -16.63
N PRO A 94 -12.57 -17.54 -17.82
CA PRO A 94 -11.38 -16.71 -18.02
C PRO A 94 -11.51 -15.31 -17.41
N LYS A 95 -12.60 -15.01 -16.68
CA LYS A 95 -12.87 -13.66 -16.21
C LYS A 95 -11.95 -13.30 -15.03
N PRO A 96 -11.17 -12.21 -15.16
CA PRO A 96 -10.27 -11.76 -14.11
C PRO A 96 -11.05 -11.20 -12.92
N ARG A 97 -10.50 -11.40 -11.73
CA ARG A 97 -11.12 -11.02 -10.46
C ARG A 97 -10.05 -10.64 -9.43
N ILE A 98 -10.42 -9.84 -8.45
CA ILE A 98 -9.60 -9.57 -7.28
C ILE A 98 -10.02 -10.55 -6.17
N THR A 99 -9.07 -11.29 -5.62
CA THR A 99 -9.29 -12.21 -4.51
C THR A 99 -8.55 -11.73 -3.28
N VAL A 100 -9.27 -11.64 -2.16
CA VAL A 100 -8.73 -11.38 -0.83
C VAL A 100 -8.97 -12.62 0.01
N SER A 101 -7.93 -13.06 0.71
CA SER A 101 -7.92 -14.17 1.67
C SER A 101 -7.42 -13.67 3.03
N ASN A 102 -7.49 -14.50 4.06
CA ASN A 102 -6.99 -14.15 5.39
C ASN A 102 -5.48 -13.86 5.41
N ASP A 103 -4.73 -14.36 4.43
CA ASP A 103 -3.28 -14.14 4.30
C ASP A 103 -2.93 -12.95 3.40
N SER A 104 -3.95 -12.27 2.87
CA SER A 104 -3.76 -11.11 1.98
C SER A 104 -3.21 -9.92 2.76
N THR A 105 -2.12 -9.36 2.24
CA THR A 105 -1.37 -8.27 2.89
C THR A 105 -0.85 -7.28 1.87
N VAL A 106 -0.63 -6.05 2.31
CA VAL A 106 0.05 -5.02 1.53
C VAL A 106 1.49 -4.89 1.99
N SER A 107 2.42 -4.77 1.05
CA SER A 107 3.83 -4.51 1.36
C SER A 107 4.02 -3.04 1.73
N LEU A 108 4.60 -2.79 2.90
CA LEU A 108 5.03 -1.47 3.36
C LEU A 108 6.55 -1.46 3.44
N THR A 109 7.19 -0.65 2.60
CA THR A 109 8.66 -0.50 2.59
C THR A 109 9.05 0.83 3.23
N ILE A 110 9.98 0.76 4.19
CA ILE A 110 10.56 1.89 4.88
C ILE A 110 11.98 2.06 4.34
N ALA A 111 12.26 3.25 3.82
CA ALA A 111 13.56 3.60 3.27
C ALA A 111 14.00 4.99 3.72
N GLU A 112 15.30 5.21 3.70
CA GLU A 112 15.97 6.45 4.10
C GLU A 112 16.86 6.93 2.95
N SER A 113 16.97 8.24 2.78
CA SER A 113 17.78 8.84 1.72
C SER A 113 18.32 10.18 2.18
N GLU A 114 19.59 10.43 1.86
CA GLU A 114 20.25 11.74 2.04
C GLU A 114 19.85 12.75 0.94
N ALA A 115 18.62 12.64 0.44
CA ALA A 115 18.14 13.48 -0.64
C ALA A 115 17.71 14.85 -0.10
N ASP A 116 18.11 15.94 -0.77
CA ASP A 116 17.59 17.27 -0.43
C ASP A 116 16.09 17.33 -0.76
N PHE A 117 15.28 17.47 0.28
CA PHE A 117 13.82 17.57 0.21
C PHE A 117 13.37 18.65 -0.79
N SER A 118 14.05 19.80 -0.81
CA SER A 118 13.72 20.95 -1.66
C SER A 118 13.90 20.63 -3.14
N ILE A 119 14.87 19.78 -3.47
CA ILE A 119 15.15 19.33 -4.82
C ILE A 119 14.10 18.30 -5.25
N VAL A 120 13.86 17.27 -4.43
CA VAL A 120 12.95 16.17 -4.82
C VAL A 120 11.47 16.54 -4.79
N SER A 121 11.08 17.48 -3.91
CA SER A 121 9.70 18.00 -3.83
C SER A 121 9.44 19.20 -4.75
N GLY A 122 10.49 19.77 -5.33
CA GLY A 122 10.40 20.93 -6.21
C GLY A 122 9.73 20.64 -7.55
N LYS A 123 9.50 21.70 -8.33
CA LYS A 123 8.99 21.62 -9.71
C LYS A 123 10.08 21.35 -10.76
N GLY A 124 11.32 21.08 -10.32
CA GLY A 124 12.43 20.75 -11.21
C GLY A 124 12.20 19.42 -11.95
N LEU A 125 12.95 19.20 -13.03
CA LEU A 125 12.92 17.95 -13.79
C LEU A 125 13.08 16.75 -12.84
N ARG A 126 12.01 15.96 -12.75
CA ARG A 126 12.05 14.63 -12.16
C ARG A 126 12.79 13.74 -13.16
N LEU A 127 14.11 13.62 -13.01
CA LEU A 127 14.93 12.66 -13.76
C LEU A 127 14.56 11.24 -13.34
#